data_AF-A0A9E2K033-F1
#
_entry.id   AF-A0A9E2K033-F1
#
_cell.length_a   1.000
_cell.length_b   1.000
_cell.length_c   1.000
_cell.angle_alpha   90.00
_cell.angle_beta   90.00
_cell.angle_gamma   90.00
#
_symmetry.space_group_name_H-M   'P 1'
#
loop_
_entity.id
_entity.type
_entity.pdbx_description
1 polymer ?
#
loop_
_entity_poly.entity_id
_entity_poly.type
_entity_poly.pdbx_seq_one_letter_code
_entity_poly.pdbx_strand_id
1 'polypeptide(L)'
;MSPIRRHLARLAWRSALILFPLLSQAGEGAFGWIYTLDLQPKGTWEFEQRIQRNRAQAAGQYDVWLLRSEWEYGWSENVQIAAYLNSDAARIDQNYTHPEVCGNQATCTSGFPVPSSHDPRQPFRQQGIDGYSLELIYRLSNPVLDPVGVGLYIEPTMGKRKNEFEGRLILQSNFWDDRLVVAGNLVVANEQLKFLGEGRVPESMLDILLGASYRFAPKWFAGSELRWHNDFGPPISWGITACSSCMA
;
A
#
# COMPACT_ATOMS: atom_id res chain seq x y z
N MET A 1 22.52 25.86 64.56
CA MET A 1 22.19 24.60 63.84
C MET A 1 21.25 24.99 62.72
N SER A 2 21.38 24.70 61.43
CA SER A 2 22.36 24.09 60.53
C SER A 2 21.90 24.53 59.11
N PRO A 3 22.77 24.72 58.12
CA PRO A 3 22.48 25.42 56.87
C PRO A 3 22.31 24.44 55.69
N ILE A 4 22.32 24.97 54.44
CA ILE A 4 22.94 24.38 53.22
C ILE A 4 22.01 24.01 52.04
N ARG A 5 22.08 24.90 51.04
CA ARG A 5 22.35 24.73 49.59
C ARG A 5 21.52 23.79 48.69
N ARG A 6 21.04 24.46 47.62
CA ARG A 6 21.22 24.20 46.17
C ARG A 6 20.83 22.81 45.65
N HIS A 7 20.03 22.77 44.58
CA HIS A 7 20.47 22.26 43.27
C HIS A 7 19.51 22.71 42.16
N LEU A 8 19.95 23.71 41.38
CA LEU A 8 19.57 23.90 39.99
C LEU A 8 20.24 22.78 39.17
N ALA A 9 19.45 21.96 38.47
CA ALA A 9 19.91 21.15 37.34
C ALA A 9 18.68 20.87 36.46
N ARG A 10 18.50 21.62 35.36
CA ARG A 10 18.81 21.17 33.99
C ARG A 10 17.94 19.98 33.55
N LEU A 11 17.03 20.23 32.61
CA LEU A 11 17.07 19.59 31.28
C LEU A 11 16.12 20.37 30.35
N ALA A 12 16.64 21.43 29.74
CA ALA A 12 16.04 21.97 28.54
C ALA A 12 16.30 20.94 27.43
N TRP A 13 15.26 20.18 27.06
CA TRP A 13 15.29 19.37 25.85
C TRP A 13 15.37 20.33 24.66
N ARG A 14 16.59 20.53 24.18
CA ARG A 14 16.83 21.20 22.90
C ARG A 14 16.35 20.24 21.82
N SER A 15 15.17 20.49 21.27
CA SER A 15 14.73 19.93 20.00
C SER A 15 15.70 20.41 18.92
N ALA A 16 16.76 19.65 18.69
CA ALA A 16 17.55 19.78 17.47
C ALA A 16 16.72 19.13 16.35
N LEU A 17 15.83 19.90 15.73
CA LEU A 17 15.41 19.60 14.36
C LEU A 17 16.66 19.74 13.50
N ILE A 18 17.33 18.63 13.27
CA ILE A 18 18.37 18.56 12.26
C ILE A 18 17.64 18.60 10.92
N LEU A 19 17.41 19.81 10.42
CA LEU A 19 17.11 20.07 9.01
C LEU A 19 18.39 19.78 8.23
N PHE A 20 18.60 18.51 7.86
CA PHE A 20 19.43 18.21 6.70
C PHE A 20 18.60 18.61 5.47
N PRO A 21 18.99 19.64 4.69
CA PRO A 21 18.57 19.71 3.31
C PRO A 21 19.31 18.59 2.61
N LEU A 22 18.77 17.37 2.67
CA LEU A 22 19.09 16.40 1.66
C LEU A 22 18.70 17.10 0.36
N LEU A 23 19.65 17.22 -0.57
CA LEU A 23 19.33 17.26 -1.98
C LEU A 23 18.66 15.92 -2.28
N SER A 24 17.42 15.74 -1.81
CA SER A 24 16.62 14.57 -2.10
C SER A 24 16.24 14.73 -3.56
N GLN A 25 16.99 14.04 -4.41
CA GLN A 25 16.55 13.80 -5.77
C GLN A 25 15.50 12.70 -5.66
N ALA A 26 14.28 13.10 -5.32
CA ALA A 26 13.12 12.22 -5.36
C ALA A 26 12.69 12.08 -6.83
N GLY A 27 12.27 10.87 -7.21
CA GLY A 27 11.54 10.62 -8.43
C GLY A 27 10.25 11.44 -8.50
N GLU A 28 9.73 11.61 -9.71
CA GLU A 28 8.44 12.27 -9.93
C GLU A 28 7.36 11.20 -10.08
N GLY A 29 6.62 10.91 -9.01
CA GLY A 29 5.42 10.06 -9.06
C GLY A 29 4.21 10.83 -9.58
N ALA A 30 3.75 10.50 -10.79
CA ALA A 30 2.61 11.18 -11.43
C ALA A 30 1.23 10.67 -10.94
N PHE A 31 1.22 9.54 -10.23
CA PHE A 31 0.03 8.78 -9.83
C PHE A 31 0.21 8.22 -8.41
N GLY A 32 -0.90 7.97 -7.70
CA GLY A 32 -0.85 7.36 -6.36
C GLY A 32 -1.08 5.84 -6.35
N TRP A 33 -1.66 5.30 -7.42
CA TRP A 33 -2.10 3.89 -7.49
C TRP A 33 -1.61 3.18 -8.76
N ILE A 34 -1.49 3.93 -9.85
CA ILE A 34 -1.07 3.42 -11.15
C ILE A 34 0.45 3.39 -11.23
N TYR A 35 0.99 2.23 -11.63
CA TYR A 35 2.40 2.08 -11.97
C TYR A 35 2.65 2.59 -13.39
N THR A 36 3.78 3.28 -13.56
CA THR A 36 4.26 3.80 -14.85
C THR A 36 5.55 3.09 -15.26
N LEU A 37 6.07 3.47 -16.43
CA LEU A 37 7.32 2.99 -17.00
C LEU A 37 8.43 4.05 -16.89
N ASP A 38 8.24 5.00 -15.98
CA ASP A 38 9.23 5.98 -15.53
C ASP A 38 10.14 5.31 -14.50
N LEU A 39 10.91 4.32 -14.98
CA LEU A 39 11.76 3.49 -14.13
C LEU A 39 12.92 4.29 -13.51
N GLN A 40 13.35 3.84 -12.34
CA GLN A 40 14.52 4.33 -11.65
C GLN A 40 15.76 4.26 -12.57
N PRO A 41 16.52 5.36 -12.72
CA PRO A 41 17.69 5.38 -13.59
C PRO A 41 18.70 4.29 -13.24
N LYS A 42 19.36 3.74 -14.26
CA LYS A 42 20.34 2.68 -14.09
C LYS A 42 21.41 3.04 -13.06
N GLY A 43 21.63 2.15 -12.09
CA GLY A 43 22.66 2.29 -11.07
C GLY A 43 22.28 3.23 -9.93
N THR A 44 21.05 3.77 -9.92
CA THR A 44 20.56 4.66 -8.87
C THR A 44 19.55 3.96 -7.97
N TRP A 45 19.40 4.48 -6.76
CA TRP A 45 18.50 3.96 -5.73
C TRP A 45 17.48 5.01 -5.34
N GLU A 46 16.27 4.57 -5.03
CA GLU A 46 15.24 5.39 -4.39
C GLU A 46 14.72 4.67 -3.14
N PHE A 47 14.29 5.45 -2.15
CA PHE A 47 13.59 4.96 -0.98
C PHE A 47 12.23 5.66 -0.89
N GLU A 48 11.16 4.88 -0.97
CA GLU A 48 9.79 5.38 -0.81
C GLU A 48 9.20 4.90 0.52
N GLN A 49 8.43 5.79 1.16
CA GLN A 49 7.63 5.46 2.33
C GLN A 49 6.17 5.78 2.08
N ARG A 50 5.36 4.74 1.85
CA ARG A 50 3.90 4.86 1.79
C ARG A 50 3.29 4.70 3.18
N ILE A 51 2.41 5.61 3.55
CA ILE A 51 1.64 5.58 4.79
C ILE A 51 0.18 5.76 4.44
N GLN A 52 -0.63 4.77 4.77
CA GLN A 52 -2.07 4.78 4.51
C GLN A 52 -2.83 4.60 5.82
N ARG A 53 -3.90 5.39 5.99
CA ARG A 53 -4.77 5.33 7.15
C ARG A 53 -6.20 5.08 6.73
N ASN A 54 -6.73 3.93 7.09
CA ASN A 54 -8.13 3.60 6.93
C ASN A 54 -8.84 3.84 8.27
N ARG A 55 -9.87 4.70 8.28
CA ARG A 55 -10.60 5.08 9.49
C ARG A 55 -12.10 5.06 9.28
N ALA A 56 -12.82 4.79 10.36
CA ALA A 56 -14.28 4.66 10.42
C ALA A 56 -14.84 3.52 9.56
N GLN A 57 -15.90 2.90 10.06
CA GLN A 57 -16.71 1.90 9.36
C GLN A 57 -18.17 2.05 9.80
N ALA A 58 -19.00 1.01 9.61
CA ALA A 58 -20.43 1.04 9.90
C ALA A 58 -20.76 1.43 11.35
N ALA A 59 -19.89 1.08 12.31
CA ALA A 59 -20.06 1.42 13.72
C ALA A 59 -18.72 1.59 14.43
N GLY A 60 -18.79 1.90 15.74
CA GLY A 60 -17.67 1.80 16.68
C GLY A 60 -16.38 2.49 16.26
N GLN A 61 -15.26 1.88 16.62
CA GLN A 61 -13.92 2.34 16.30
C GLN A 61 -13.28 1.47 15.23
N TYR A 62 -12.78 2.10 14.18
CA TYR A 62 -11.91 1.48 13.18
C TYR A 62 -10.78 2.46 12.84
N ASP A 63 -9.54 2.13 13.21
CA ASP A 63 -8.33 2.91 12.91
C ASP A 63 -7.21 1.94 12.54
N VAL A 64 -6.92 1.82 11.24
CA VAL A 64 -5.92 0.93 10.68
C VAL A 64 -4.90 1.75 9.90
N TRP A 65 -3.63 1.54 10.23
CA TRP A 65 -2.48 2.12 9.56
C TRP A 65 -1.75 1.02 8.82
N LEU A 66 -1.46 1.26 7.54
CA LEU A 66 -0.65 0.40 6.68
C LEU A 66 0.57 1.21 6.25
N LEU A 67 1.74 0.62 6.42
CA LEU A 67 3.02 1.25 6.09
C LEU A 67 3.79 0.32 5.16
N ARG A 68 4.28 0.90 4.06
CA ARG A 68 5.13 0.24 3.07
C ARG A 68 6.44 1.02 2.97
N SER A 69 7.53 0.41 3.37
CA SER A 69 8.87 0.95 3.15
C SER A 69 9.48 0.24 1.96
N GLU A 70 9.90 0.99 0.95
CA GLU A 70 10.33 0.49 -0.34
C GLU A 70 11.76 0.93 -0.65
N TRP A 71 12.55 0.02 -1.18
CA TRP A 71 13.87 0.32 -1.76
C TRP A 71 13.88 -0.10 -3.22
N GLU A 72 14.05 0.87 -4.11
CA GLU A 72 14.06 0.67 -5.56
C GLU A 72 15.48 0.77 -6.10
N TYR A 73 15.77 -0.01 -7.14
CA TYR A 73 17.04 0.02 -7.85
C TYR A 73 16.85 -0.14 -9.36
N GLY A 74 17.40 0.82 -10.11
CA GLY A 74 17.51 0.74 -11.57
C GLY A 74 18.58 -0.27 -11.97
N TRP A 75 18.19 -1.53 -12.23
CA TRP A 75 19.14 -2.58 -12.64
C TRP A 75 19.69 -2.33 -14.06
N SER A 76 18.83 -1.86 -14.96
CA SER A 76 19.20 -1.44 -16.32
C SER A 76 18.26 -0.34 -16.80
N GLU A 77 18.49 0.19 -18.02
CA GLU A 77 17.58 1.18 -18.63
C GLU A 77 16.14 0.65 -18.80
N ASN A 78 15.92 -0.67 -18.76
CA ASN A 78 14.61 -1.29 -18.96
C ASN A 78 14.18 -2.22 -17.83
N VAL A 79 14.94 -2.28 -16.73
CA VAL A 79 14.66 -3.19 -15.61
C VAL A 79 14.82 -2.43 -14.30
N GLN A 80 13.75 -2.40 -13.51
CA GLN A 80 13.74 -1.96 -12.12
C GLN A 80 13.43 -3.15 -11.22
N ILE A 81 14.07 -3.18 -10.06
CA ILE A 81 13.71 -4.08 -8.97
C ILE A 81 13.42 -3.26 -7.72
N ALA A 82 12.50 -3.74 -6.89
CA ALA A 82 12.26 -3.17 -5.58
C ALA A 82 12.07 -4.24 -4.51
N ALA A 83 12.32 -3.85 -3.27
CA ALA A 83 12.04 -4.68 -2.10
C ALA A 83 11.22 -3.88 -1.09
N TYR A 84 10.24 -4.55 -0.48
CA TYR A 84 9.31 -3.92 0.45
C TYR A 84 9.37 -4.55 1.83
N LEU A 85 9.25 -3.70 2.84
CA LEU A 85 8.89 -4.09 4.20
C LEU A 85 7.48 -3.57 4.52
N ASN A 86 6.56 -4.49 4.75
CA ASN A 86 5.15 -4.20 5.01
C ASN A 86 4.89 -4.27 6.51
N SER A 87 4.30 -3.22 7.07
CA SER A 87 3.94 -3.16 8.49
C SER A 87 2.59 -2.49 8.70
N ASP A 88 2.03 -2.71 9.88
CA ASP A 88 0.71 -2.18 10.21
C ASP A 88 0.55 -1.87 11.69
N ALA A 89 -0.48 -1.09 11.97
CA ALA A 89 -1.03 -0.93 13.31
C ALA A 89 -2.55 -0.79 13.24
N ALA A 90 -3.28 -1.57 14.04
CA ALA A 90 -4.73 -1.59 14.06
C ALA A 90 -5.26 -1.35 15.48
N ARG A 91 -6.33 -0.56 15.58
CA ARG A 91 -7.18 -0.40 16.76
C ARG A 91 -8.64 -0.45 16.31
N ILE A 92 -9.33 -1.51 16.67
CA ILE A 92 -10.68 -1.80 16.18
C ILE A 92 -11.55 -2.25 17.35
N ASP A 93 -12.76 -1.73 17.46
CA ASP A 93 -13.73 -2.13 18.48
C ASP A 93 -15.15 -1.88 18.00
N GLN A 94 -16.00 -2.91 18.01
CA GLN A 94 -17.43 -2.82 17.65
C GLN A 94 -17.69 -2.14 16.28
N ASN A 95 -16.84 -2.40 15.29
CA ASN A 95 -16.85 -1.69 14.01
C ASN A 95 -17.83 -2.23 12.96
N TYR A 96 -18.23 -3.49 13.12
CA TYR A 96 -18.95 -4.27 12.14
C TYR A 96 -20.40 -4.48 12.57
N THR A 97 -21.34 -4.55 11.62
CA THR A 97 -22.79 -4.65 11.89
C THR A 97 -23.48 -5.78 11.15
N HIS A 98 -22.75 -6.62 10.41
CA HIS A 98 -23.37 -7.64 9.57
C HIS A 98 -23.87 -8.83 10.42
N PRO A 99 -25.18 -9.19 10.37
CA PRO A 99 -25.75 -10.22 11.24
C PRO A 99 -25.10 -11.60 11.09
N GLU A 100 -24.59 -11.94 9.90
CA GLU A 100 -23.92 -13.22 9.65
C GLU A 100 -22.62 -13.38 10.45
N VAL A 101 -21.94 -12.27 10.76
CA VAL A 101 -20.68 -12.27 11.52
C VAL A 101 -20.93 -11.93 12.99
N CYS A 102 -21.82 -10.97 13.27
CA CYS A 102 -22.11 -10.53 14.63
C CYS A 102 -23.13 -11.41 15.36
N GLY A 103 -23.82 -12.31 14.64
CA GLY A 103 -24.90 -13.13 15.18
C GLY A 103 -26.03 -12.28 15.74
N ASN A 104 -26.41 -12.54 16.99
CA ASN A 104 -27.49 -11.81 17.68
C ASN A 104 -27.07 -10.43 18.23
N GLN A 105 -25.82 -10.00 18.02
CA GLN A 105 -25.34 -8.70 18.48
C GLN A 105 -25.59 -7.61 17.44
N ALA A 106 -25.89 -6.38 17.88
CA ALA A 106 -26.05 -5.23 16.99
C ALA A 106 -24.73 -4.83 16.32
N THR A 107 -23.61 -5.01 17.02
CA THR A 107 -22.25 -4.72 16.55
C THR A 107 -21.28 -5.81 17.01
N CYS A 108 -20.15 -5.90 16.32
CA CYS A 108 -19.03 -6.75 16.70
C CYS A 108 -17.69 -6.23 16.15
N THR A 109 -16.59 -6.72 16.71
CA THR A 109 -15.22 -6.47 16.23
C THR A 109 -14.85 -7.48 15.15
N SER A 110 -14.74 -7.05 13.89
CA SER A 110 -14.42 -7.93 12.76
C SER A 110 -13.91 -7.16 11.53
N GLY A 111 -13.69 -7.86 10.41
CA GLY A 111 -13.13 -7.31 9.18
C GLY A 111 -11.62 -7.17 9.22
N PHE A 112 -11.01 -6.78 8.10
CA PHE A 112 -9.55 -6.66 8.01
C PHE A 112 -8.99 -5.65 9.03
N PRO A 113 -7.91 -5.96 9.79
CA PRO A 113 -7.10 -7.19 9.77
C PRO A 113 -7.41 -8.18 10.93
N VAL A 114 -8.61 -8.15 11.52
CA VAL A 114 -9.01 -9.02 12.64
C VAL A 114 -9.07 -10.49 12.16
N PRO A 115 -8.35 -11.44 12.80
CA PRO A 115 -8.41 -12.85 12.41
C PRO A 115 -9.73 -13.50 12.80
N SER A 116 -10.15 -14.53 12.05
CA SER A 116 -11.40 -15.27 12.30
C SER A 116 -11.50 -15.92 13.69
N SER A 117 -10.35 -16.18 14.34
CA SER A 117 -10.26 -16.76 15.68
C SER A 117 -10.40 -15.74 16.83
N HIS A 118 -10.46 -14.44 16.54
CA HIS A 118 -10.60 -13.39 17.55
C HIS A 118 -12.01 -13.39 18.17
N ASP A 119 -12.13 -13.10 19.46
CA ASP A 119 -13.45 -12.95 20.11
C ASP A 119 -14.11 -11.65 19.60
N PRO A 120 -15.23 -11.73 18.85
CA PRO A 120 -15.88 -10.56 18.26
C PRO A 120 -16.45 -9.57 19.29
N ARG A 121 -16.48 -9.92 20.58
CA ARG A 121 -16.91 -9.03 21.68
C ARG A 121 -15.79 -8.18 22.26
N GLN A 122 -14.53 -8.50 21.94
CA GLN A 122 -13.37 -7.83 22.52
C GLN A 122 -12.78 -6.82 21.55
N PRO A 123 -12.21 -5.70 22.05
CA PRO A 123 -11.40 -4.81 21.23
C PRO A 123 -10.21 -5.55 20.63
N PHE A 124 -9.86 -5.22 19.39
CA PHE A 124 -8.69 -5.73 18.68
C PHE A 124 -7.62 -4.67 18.58
N ARG A 125 -6.39 -5.01 18.95
CA ARG A 125 -5.21 -4.16 18.79
C ARG A 125 -4.03 -4.96 18.27
N GLN A 126 -3.40 -4.44 17.22
CA GLN A 126 -2.20 -5.02 16.63
C GLN A 126 -1.21 -3.92 16.24
N GLN A 127 0.08 -4.24 16.28
CA GLN A 127 1.12 -3.49 15.62
C GLN A 127 2.29 -4.41 15.27
N GLY A 128 2.91 -4.21 14.12
CA GLY A 128 4.15 -4.91 13.78
C GLY A 128 4.38 -5.06 12.29
N ILE A 129 5.43 -5.81 11.96
CA ILE A 129 5.74 -6.21 10.58
C ILE A 129 4.74 -7.29 10.15
N ASP A 130 4.08 -7.07 9.02
CA ASP A 130 3.22 -8.06 8.37
C ASP A 130 4.05 -8.98 7.47
N GLY A 131 4.90 -8.42 6.62
CA GLY A 131 5.59 -9.21 5.60
C GLY A 131 6.59 -8.44 4.76
N TYR A 132 7.03 -9.07 3.69
CA TYR A 132 7.97 -8.55 2.71
C TYR A 132 7.52 -8.90 1.30
N SER A 133 7.86 -8.03 0.35
CA SER A 133 7.56 -8.22 -1.08
C SER A 133 8.80 -7.93 -1.91
N LEU A 134 8.89 -8.55 -3.08
CA LEU A 134 9.92 -8.26 -4.08
C LEU A 134 9.22 -7.91 -5.37
N GLU A 135 9.65 -6.85 -6.02
CA GLU A 135 9.08 -6.39 -7.28
C GLU A 135 10.13 -6.42 -8.40
N LEU A 136 9.65 -6.73 -9.60
CA LEU A 136 10.40 -6.58 -10.85
C LEU A 136 9.51 -5.92 -11.90
N ILE A 137 10.01 -4.83 -12.48
CA ILE A 137 9.42 -4.20 -13.65
C ILE A 137 10.36 -4.38 -14.84
N TYR A 138 9.82 -4.89 -15.94
CA TYR A 138 10.52 -4.99 -17.23
C TYR A 138 9.79 -4.17 -18.30
N ARG A 139 10.48 -3.15 -18.81
CA ARG A 139 9.98 -2.28 -19.88
C ARG A 139 10.26 -2.88 -21.25
N LEU A 140 9.20 -3.20 -21.98
CA LEU A 140 9.23 -3.77 -23.33
C LEU A 140 9.36 -2.69 -24.41
N SER A 141 8.67 -1.57 -24.24
CA SER A 141 8.79 -0.36 -25.08
C SER A 141 8.85 0.89 -24.22
N ASN A 142 9.51 1.93 -24.70
CA ASN A 142 9.80 3.13 -23.91
C ASN A 142 8.77 4.23 -24.22
N PRO A 143 7.94 4.69 -23.26
CA PRO A 143 6.90 5.69 -23.52
C PRO A 143 7.44 7.06 -23.94
N VAL A 144 8.74 7.33 -23.75
CA VAL A 144 9.41 8.56 -24.21
C VAL A 144 9.80 8.46 -25.69
N LEU A 145 10.08 7.26 -26.19
CA LEU A 145 10.57 7.03 -27.55
C LEU A 145 9.49 6.47 -28.48
N ASP A 146 8.57 5.69 -27.92
CA ASP A 146 7.50 4.98 -28.61
C ASP A 146 6.14 5.61 -28.26
N PRO A 147 5.14 5.59 -29.17
CA PRO A 147 3.82 6.13 -28.89
C PRO A 147 3.11 5.49 -27.68
N VAL A 148 3.42 4.22 -27.42
CA VAL A 148 2.93 3.45 -26.28
C VAL A 148 4.10 2.69 -25.66
N GLY A 149 4.39 3.02 -24.41
CA GLY A 149 5.21 2.21 -23.52
C GLY A 149 4.42 1.01 -23.01
N VAL A 150 5.05 -0.15 -23.03
CA VAL A 150 4.51 -1.41 -22.51
C VAL A 150 5.52 -1.98 -21.53
N GLY A 151 5.05 -2.47 -20.39
CA GLY A 151 5.89 -3.19 -19.45
C GLY A 151 5.15 -4.27 -18.69
N LEU A 152 5.94 -5.17 -18.11
CA LEU A 152 5.47 -6.26 -17.28
C LEU A 152 5.98 -6.06 -15.86
N TYR A 153 5.12 -6.40 -14.93
CA TYR A 153 5.35 -6.29 -13.50
C TYR A 153 5.10 -7.65 -12.85
N ILE A 154 5.93 -8.03 -11.88
CA ILE A 154 5.65 -9.13 -10.98
C ILE A 154 6.01 -8.75 -9.54
N GLU A 155 5.16 -9.15 -8.60
CA GLU A 155 5.41 -8.98 -7.16
C GLU A 155 4.96 -10.21 -6.36
N PRO A 156 5.89 -11.11 -6.00
CA PRO A 156 5.68 -12.04 -4.90
C PRO A 156 5.71 -11.33 -3.54
N THR A 157 4.71 -11.62 -2.72
CA THR A 157 4.60 -11.16 -1.33
C THR A 157 4.53 -12.34 -0.36
N MET A 158 5.30 -12.26 0.72
CA MET A 158 5.28 -13.20 1.84
C MET A 158 4.99 -12.46 3.14
N GLY A 159 3.80 -12.67 3.69
CA GLY A 159 3.36 -12.04 4.93
C GLY A 159 2.75 -13.01 5.94
N LYS A 160 2.54 -12.51 7.15
CA LYS A 160 1.84 -13.22 8.24
C LYS A 160 0.37 -13.42 7.88
N ARG A 161 -0.25 -12.42 7.25
CA ARG A 161 -1.66 -12.46 6.83
C ARG A 161 -1.88 -13.11 5.48
N LYS A 162 -1.07 -12.80 4.48
CA LYS A 162 -1.22 -13.36 3.14
C LYS A 162 0.12 -13.71 2.52
N ASN A 163 0.10 -14.73 1.68
CA ASN A 163 1.06 -14.81 0.59
C ASN A 163 0.35 -14.37 -0.68
N GLU A 164 1.05 -13.73 -1.60
CA GLU A 164 0.46 -13.27 -2.85
C GLU A 164 1.48 -13.34 -3.97
N PHE A 165 0.96 -13.54 -5.18
CA PHE A 165 1.70 -13.32 -6.41
C PHE A 165 0.87 -12.40 -7.30
N GLU A 166 1.33 -11.16 -7.44
CA GLU A 166 0.71 -10.16 -8.29
C GLU A 166 1.49 -10.02 -9.61
N GLY A 167 0.78 -9.85 -10.71
CA GLY A 167 1.34 -9.51 -12.00
C GLY A 167 0.56 -8.35 -12.63
N ARG A 168 1.27 -7.45 -13.32
CA ARG A 168 0.64 -6.34 -14.06
C ARG A 168 1.15 -6.25 -15.48
N LEU A 169 0.24 -5.93 -16.40
CA LEU A 169 0.58 -5.34 -17.68
C LEU A 169 0.42 -3.82 -17.55
N ILE A 170 1.50 -3.10 -17.78
CA ILE A 170 1.57 -1.63 -17.67
C ILE A 170 1.57 -1.05 -19.08
N LEU A 171 0.68 -0.09 -19.33
CA LEU A 171 0.60 0.69 -20.56
C LEU A 171 0.73 2.17 -20.22
N GLN A 172 1.52 2.91 -21.00
CA GLN A 172 1.70 4.35 -20.82
C GLN A 172 1.90 5.05 -22.16
N SER A 173 1.28 6.23 -22.30
CA SER A 173 1.54 7.14 -23.42
C SER A 173 1.75 8.55 -22.89
N ASN A 174 2.80 9.20 -23.39
CA ASN A 174 3.13 10.58 -23.04
C ASN A 174 2.76 11.51 -24.20
N PHE A 175 2.05 12.58 -23.90
CA PHE A 175 1.59 13.59 -24.85
C PHE A 175 2.13 14.97 -24.47
N TRP A 176 2.31 15.82 -25.50
CA TRP A 176 2.71 17.23 -25.35
C TRP A 176 4.00 17.42 -24.54
N ASP A 177 5.06 16.70 -24.91
CA ASP A 177 6.37 16.72 -24.23
C ASP A 177 6.23 16.40 -22.72
N ASP A 178 5.65 15.23 -22.44
CA ASP A 178 5.41 14.70 -21.10
C ASP A 178 4.55 15.62 -20.21
N ARG A 179 3.74 16.50 -20.81
CA ARG A 179 2.79 17.33 -20.05
C ARG A 179 1.51 16.60 -19.73
N LEU A 180 1.08 15.69 -20.58
CA LEU A 180 -0.08 14.84 -20.34
C LEU A 180 0.38 13.38 -20.41
N VAL A 181 0.33 12.68 -19.29
CA VAL A 181 0.61 11.25 -19.21
C VAL A 181 -0.71 10.51 -19.05
N VAL A 182 -0.96 9.52 -19.90
CA VAL A 182 -2.07 8.58 -19.76
C VAL A 182 -1.48 7.21 -19.50
N ALA A 183 -1.95 6.56 -18.44
CA ALA A 183 -1.44 5.26 -18.03
C ALA A 183 -2.58 4.31 -17.67
N GLY A 184 -2.33 3.02 -17.84
CA GLY A 184 -3.25 1.98 -17.46
C GLY A 184 -2.54 0.73 -16.99
N ASN A 185 -3.14 0.02 -16.04
CA ASN A 185 -2.64 -1.27 -15.56
C ASN A 185 -3.76 -2.31 -15.65
N LEU A 186 -3.43 -3.47 -16.18
CA LEU A 186 -4.23 -4.69 -15.99
C LEU A 186 -3.51 -5.54 -14.94
N VAL A 187 -4.15 -5.76 -13.81
CA VAL A 187 -3.57 -6.45 -12.66
C VAL A 187 -4.26 -7.79 -12.47
N VAL A 188 -3.46 -8.84 -12.27
CA VAL A 188 -3.93 -10.14 -11.83
C VAL A 188 -3.16 -10.52 -10.57
N ALA A 189 -3.87 -10.90 -9.51
CA ALA A 189 -3.22 -11.40 -8.30
C ALA A 189 -3.80 -12.76 -7.89
N ASN A 190 -2.95 -13.59 -7.29
CA ASN A 190 -3.37 -14.80 -6.59
C ASN A 190 -2.90 -14.69 -5.14
N GLU A 191 -3.85 -14.57 -4.23
CA GLU A 191 -3.66 -14.48 -2.80
C GLU A 191 -3.93 -15.82 -2.10
N GLN A 192 -3.23 -16.03 -1.01
CA GLN A 192 -3.49 -17.10 -0.06
C GLN A 192 -3.61 -16.49 1.34
N LEU A 193 -4.85 -16.31 1.79
CA LEU A 193 -5.19 -15.66 3.05
C LEU A 193 -4.98 -16.63 4.22
N LYS A 194 -4.24 -16.19 5.22
CA LYS A 194 -3.89 -16.94 6.44
C LYS A 194 -4.69 -16.48 7.66
N PHE A 195 -5.41 -15.35 7.56
CA PHE A 195 -6.20 -14.79 8.65
C PHE A 195 -7.70 -15.14 8.60
N LEU A 196 -8.16 -15.82 7.53
CA LEU A 196 -9.53 -16.28 7.34
C LEU A 196 -9.64 -17.81 7.36
N GLY A 197 -10.78 -18.32 7.84
CA GLY A 197 -11.14 -19.74 7.80
C GLY A 197 -10.16 -20.67 8.52
N GLU A 198 -9.90 -21.84 7.92
CA GLU A 198 -8.89 -22.83 8.36
C GLU A 198 -7.44 -22.39 8.06
N GLY A 199 -7.25 -21.19 7.51
CA GLY A 199 -5.98 -20.71 6.98
C GLY A 199 -5.69 -21.31 5.61
N ARG A 200 -5.12 -20.50 4.72
CA ARG A 200 -4.84 -20.80 3.30
C ARG A 200 -6.06 -20.75 2.37
N VAL A 201 -6.94 -19.78 2.56
CA VAL A 201 -8.04 -19.53 1.61
C VAL A 201 -7.45 -18.90 0.34
N PRO A 202 -7.59 -19.52 -0.85
CA PRO A 202 -7.17 -18.91 -2.10
C PRO A 202 -8.16 -17.83 -2.52
N GLU A 203 -7.67 -16.71 -3.01
CA GLU A 203 -8.46 -15.64 -3.61
C GLU A 203 -7.70 -15.10 -4.82
N SER A 204 -8.37 -14.89 -5.94
CA SER A 204 -7.77 -14.30 -7.13
C SER A 204 -8.39 -12.93 -7.39
N MET A 205 -7.61 -11.99 -7.90
CA MET A 205 -8.06 -10.62 -8.17
C MET A 205 -7.82 -10.26 -9.63
N LEU A 206 -8.74 -9.46 -10.20
CA LEU A 206 -8.57 -8.79 -11.49
C LEU A 206 -8.88 -7.31 -11.35
N ASP A 207 -7.88 -6.46 -11.56
CA ASP A 207 -8.06 -5.01 -11.58
C ASP A 207 -7.73 -4.40 -12.92
N ILE A 208 -8.48 -3.35 -13.24
CA ILE A 208 -8.19 -2.44 -14.33
C ILE A 208 -8.05 -1.05 -13.72
N LEU A 209 -6.85 -0.48 -13.83
CA LEU A 209 -6.58 0.89 -13.44
C LEU A 209 -6.37 1.74 -14.68
N LEU A 210 -6.93 2.95 -14.69
CA LEU A 210 -6.81 3.92 -15.76
C LEU A 210 -6.59 5.31 -15.15
N GLY A 211 -5.67 6.08 -15.71
CA GLY A 211 -5.40 7.41 -15.20
C GLY A 211 -4.84 8.37 -16.22
N ALA A 212 -5.02 9.64 -15.94
CA ALA A 212 -4.43 10.74 -16.68
C ALA A 212 -3.84 11.75 -15.69
N SER A 213 -2.63 12.22 -15.96
CA SER A 213 -1.92 13.21 -15.14
C SER A 213 -1.40 14.35 -16.02
N TYR A 214 -1.66 15.59 -15.61
CA TYR A 214 -1.28 16.79 -16.33
C TYR A 214 -0.31 17.66 -15.52
N ARG A 215 0.85 17.96 -16.10
CA ARG A 215 1.88 18.84 -15.54
C ARG A 215 1.60 20.29 -15.91
N PHE A 216 1.07 21.07 -14.95
CA PHE A 216 0.71 22.47 -15.17
C PHE A 216 1.79 23.47 -14.74
N ALA A 217 2.78 23.04 -13.95
CA ALA A 217 3.99 23.79 -13.64
C ALA A 217 5.15 22.80 -13.39
N PRO A 218 6.43 23.24 -13.41
CA PRO A 218 7.55 22.35 -13.12
C PRO A 218 7.35 21.63 -11.78
N LYS A 219 7.29 20.28 -11.79
CA LYS A 219 7.06 19.41 -10.63
C LYS A 219 5.66 19.47 -10.00
N TRP A 220 4.70 20.13 -10.65
CA TRP A 220 3.31 20.20 -10.19
C TRP A 220 2.38 19.52 -11.17
N PHE A 221 1.64 18.53 -10.68
CA PHE A 221 0.75 17.68 -11.44
C PHE A 221 -0.66 17.70 -10.86
N ALA A 222 -1.65 17.59 -11.73
CA ALA A 222 -3.02 17.30 -11.36
C ALA A 222 -3.51 16.13 -12.21
N GLY A 223 -4.14 15.14 -11.60
CA GLY A 223 -4.57 13.94 -12.30
C GLY A 223 -5.81 13.32 -11.69
N SER A 224 -6.33 12.31 -12.39
CA SER A 224 -7.44 11.47 -11.96
C SER A 224 -7.10 10.02 -12.21
N GLU A 225 -7.45 9.16 -11.25
CA GLU A 225 -7.27 7.71 -11.32
C GLU A 225 -8.61 7.01 -11.13
N LEU A 226 -8.85 5.98 -11.92
CA LEU A 226 -10.00 5.10 -11.86
C LEU A 226 -9.49 3.68 -11.63
N ARG A 227 -10.10 2.98 -10.67
CA ARG A 227 -9.86 1.57 -10.40
C ARG A 227 -11.16 0.82 -10.49
N TRP A 228 -11.19 -0.19 -11.36
CA TRP A 228 -12.21 -1.22 -11.36
C TRP A 228 -11.57 -2.48 -10.80
N HIS A 229 -12.21 -3.08 -9.81
CA HIS A 229 -11.64 -4.14 -8.98
C HIS A 229 -12.65 -5.27 -8.79
N ASN A 230 -12.19 -6.51 -8.95
CA ASN A 230 -12.99 -7.71 -8.68
C ASN A 230 -12.14 -8.79 -8.02
N ASP A 231 -12.70 -9.38 -6.98
CA ASP A 231 -12.18 -10.58 -6.34
C ASP A 231 -12.95 -11.83 -6.77
N PHE A 232 -12.24 -12.96 -6.79
CA PHE A 232 -12.74 -14.28 -7.11
C PHE A 232 -12.26 -15.26 -6.04
N GLY A 233 -13.17 -15.70 -5.16
CA GLY A 233 -12.89 -16.70 -4.14
C GLY A 233 -13.62 -18.03 -4.39
N PRO A 234 -13.23 -19.12 -3.70
CA PRO A 234 -14.03 -20.33 -3.67
C PRO A 234 -15.45 -20.03 -3.14
N PRO A 235 -16.47 -20.85 -3.49
CA PRO A 235 -17.83 -20.68 -3.02
C PRO A 235 -17.92 -21.02 -1.53
N ILE A 236 -17.45 -20.11 -0.69
CA ILE A 236 -17.77 -20.04 0.73
C ILE A 236 -19.04 -19.17 0.78
N SER A 237 -20.09 -19.65 1.46
CA SER A 237 -21.41 -19.01 1.58
C SER A 237 -21.38 -17.49 1.42
N TRP A 238 -22.16 -16.98 0.46
CA TRP A 238 -22.36 -15.58 0.06
C TRP A 238 -22.60 -14.60 1.23
N GLY A 239 -21.57 -14.37 2.02
CA GLY A 239 -21.62 -13.64 3.26
C GLY A 239 -20.23 -13.13 3.57
N ILE A 240 -19.88 -12.04 2.89
CA ILE A 240 -18.69 -11.20 3.14
C ILE A 240 -17.40 -11.80 2.58
N THR A 241 -17.12 -11.48 1.31
CA THR A 241 -15.73 -11.26 0.90
C THR A 241 -15.23 -10.07 1.70
N ALA A 242 -14.44 -10.33 2.74
CA ALA A 242 -13.66 -9.29 3.38
C ALA A 242 -12.59 -8.87 2.37
N CYS A 243 -12.94 -7.91 1.51
CA CYS A 243 -12.06 -7.38 0.50
C CYS A 243 -10.82 -6.74 1.18
N SER A 244 -9.76 -7.53 1.35
CA SER A 244 -8.46 -7.10 1.87
C SER A 244 -7.82 -6.09 0.90
N SER A 245 -8.08 -6.27 -0.38
CA SER A 245 -7.61 -5.55 -1.58
C SER A 245 -8.40 -4.26 -1.88
N CYS A 246 -9.64 -4.11 -1.41
CA CYS A 246 -10.41 -2.84 -1.50
C CYS A 246 -9.88 -1.77 -0.55
N MET A 247 -9.18 -2.22 0.49
CA MET A 247 -8.58 -1.37 1.51
C MET A 247 -7.09 -1.13 1.29
N ALA A 248 -6.48 -1.85 0.34
CA ALA A 248 -5.11 -1.68 -0.09
C ALA A 248 -5.04 -0.61 -1.17
#